data_AF-A0A427UVE2-F1
#
_entry.id   AF-A0A427UVE2-F1
#
_cell.length_a   1.000
_cell.length_b   1.000
_cell.length_c   1.000
_cell.angle_alpha   90.00
_cell.angle_beta   90.00
_cell.angle_gamma   90.00
#
_symmetry.space_group_name_H-M   'P 1'
#
loop_
_entity.id
_entity.type
_entity.pdbx_description
1 polymer ?
#
loop_
_entity_poly.entity_id
_entity_poly.type
_entity_poly.pdbx_seq_one_letter_code
_entity_poly.pdbx_strand_id
1 'polypeptide(L)' 'MSTEVTPAQNIRLEILAVVSYDNAAAKQAIEFVNDERLKYLVFVQQYGRVLDYRDNADRTAKAIEFAEETLKLFESATEE' A
#
# COMPACT_ATOMS: atom_id res chain seq x y z
N MET A 1 23.11 -18.08 11.87
CA MET A 1 22.79 -16.65 11.91
C MET A 1 21.33 -16.52 11.52
N SER A 2 20.47 -16.06 12.42
CA SER A 2 19.05 -15.83 12.10
C SER A 2 18.98 -14.57 11.24
N THR A 3 18.56 -14.71 9.98
CA THR A 3 18.24 -13.58 9.10
C THR A 3 16.87 -13.04 9.50
N GLU A 4 16.86 -12.13 10.46
CA GLU A 4 15.63 -11.42 10.84
C GLU A 4 15.10 -10.62 9.65
N VAL A 5 13.79 -10.62 9.47
CA VAL A 5 13.13 -9.87 8.41
C VAL A 5 13.22 -8.39 8.74
N THR A 6 13.75 -7.58 7.81
CA THR A 6 13.87 -6.14 8.01
C THR A 6 12.49 -5.46 8.02
N PRO A 7 12.35 -4.27 8.61
CA PRO A 7 11.08 -3.54 8.58
C PRO A 7 10.53 -3.33 7.16
N ALA A 8 11.39 -3.00 6.20
CA ALA A 8 11.00 -2.86 4.79
C ALA A 8 10.53 -4.20 4.19
N GLN A 9 11.23 -5.31 4.49
CA GLN A 9 10.80 -6.63 4.04
C GLN A 9 9.45 -7.04 4.65
N ASN A 10 9.19 -6.70 5.91
CA ASN A 10 7.90 -6.94 6.54
C ASN A 10 6.78 -6.17 5.83
N ILE A 11 6.98 -4.87 5.54
CA ILE A 11 5.99 -4.07 4.78
C ILE A 11 5.69 -4.72 3.43
N ARG A 12 6.72 -5.13 2.68
CA ARG A 12 6.53 -5.76 1.36
C ARG A 12 5.80 -7.11 1.45
N LEU A 13 6.07 -7.90 2.48
CA LEU A 13 5.36 -9.16 2.74
C LEU A 13 3.89 -8.91 3.10
N GLU A 14 3.61 -7.90 3.90
CA GLU A 14 2.25 -7.50 4.26
C GLU A 14 1.48 -6.97 3.05
N ILE A 15 2.11 -6.17 2.19
CA ILE A 15 1.51 -5.71 0.92
C ILE A 15 1.14 -6.91 0.04
N LEU A 16 2.04 -7.89 -0.09
CA LEU A 16 1.78 -9.09 -0.88
C LEU A 16 0.53 -9.83 -0.37
N ALA A 17 0.36 -9.94 0.95
CA ALA A 17 -0.83 -10.55 1.53
C ALA A 17 -2.11 -9.71 1.28
N VAL A 18 -2.03 -8.38 1.37
CA VAL A 18 -3.15 -7.45 1.15
C VAL A 18 -3.70 -7.59 -0.27
N VAL A 19 -2.82 -7.66 -1.27
CA VAL A 19 -3.21 -7.79 -2.69
C VAL A 19 -3.42 -9.25 -3.13
N SER A 20 -3.71 -10.15 -2.19
CA SER A 20 -4.02 -11.56 -2.44
C SER A 20 -2.91 -12.33 -3.18
N TYR A 21 -1.64 -12.01 -2.88
CA TYR A 21 -0.44 -12.62 -3.48
C TYR A 21 -0.29 -12.42 -4.99
N ASP A 22 -1.00 -11.45 -5.55
CA ASP A 22 -0.80 -11.04 -6.94
C ASP A 22 0.50 -10.23 -7.07
N ASN A 23 1.48 -10.77 -7.82
CA ASN A 23 2.79 -10.16 -7.97
C ASN A 23 2.76 -8.83 -8.76
N ALA A 24 1.83 -8.66 -9.70
CA ALA A 24 1.71 -7.43 -10.47
C ALA A 24 1.11 -6.31 -9.60
N ALA A 25 0.04 -6.63 -8.87
CA ALA A 25 -0.54 -5.74 -7.88
C ALA A 25 0.46 -5.40 -6.76
N ALA A 26 1.18 -6.39 -6.24
CA ALA A 26 2.16 -6.18 -5.19
C ALA A 26 3.29 -5.26 -5.64
N LYS A 27 3.79 -5.42 -6.87
CA LYS A 27 4.81 -4.54 -7.42
C LYS A 27 4.34 -3.07 -7.45
N GLN A 28 3.14 -2.82 -7.95
CA GLN A 28 2.56 -1.47 -8.02
C GLN A 28 2.40 -0.86 -6.61
N ALA A 29 1.85 -1.64 -5.67
CA ALA A 29 1.67 -1.19 -4.30
C ALA A 29 3.00 -0.94 -3.57
N ILE A 30 4.01 -1.78 -3.78
CA ILE A 30 5.36 -1.59 -3.22
C ILE A 30 6.01 -0.31 -3.75
N GLU A 31 5.89 -0.05 -5.06
CA GLU A 31 6.40 1.18 -5.69
C GLU A 31 5.75 2.43 -5.10
N PHE A 32 4.42 2.42 -4.91
CA PHE A 32 3.69 3.52 -4.28
C PHE A 32 4.07 3.71 -2.80
N VAL A 33 4.06 2.62 -2.02
CA VAL A 33 4.32 2.66 -0.57
C VAL A 33 5.78 3.04 -0.28
N ASN A 34 6.72 2.64 -1.13
CA ASN A 34 8.14 2.97 -1.03
C ASN A 34 8.74 2.69 0.37
N ASP A 35 8.31 1.59 0.99
CA ASP A 35 8.65 1.17 2.36
C ASP A 35 8.29 2.21 3.46
N GLU A 36 7.46 3.22 3.16
CA GLU A 36 7.00 4.24 4.10
C GLU A 36 5.78 3.74 4.89
N ARG A 37 5.90 3.70 6.23
CA ARG A 37 4.84 3.15 7.10
C ARG A 37 3.50 3.86 6.94
N LEU A 38 3.48 5.18 6.78
CA LEU A 38 2.26 5.96 6.59
C LEU A 38 1.56 5.59 5.28
N LYS A 39 2.31 5.58 4.16
CA LYS A 39 1.77 5.21 2.85
C LYS A 39 1.23 3.79 2.84
N TYR A 40 1.91 2.85 3.51
CA TYR A 40 1.42 1.49 3.69
C TYR A 40 0.06 1.46 4.41
N LEU A 41 -0.08 2.15 5.55
CA LEU A 41 -1.33 2.19 6.32
C LEU A 41 -2.48 2.76 5.48
N VAL A 42 -2.23 3.86 4.77
CA VAL A 42 -3.24 4.49 3.92
C VAL A 42 -3.61 3.56 2.75
N PHE A 43 -2.63 2.94 2.09
CA PHE A 43 -2.87 1.97 1.03
C PHE A 43 -3.78 0.83 1.49
N VAL A 44 -3.47 0.17 2.60
CA VAL A 44 -4.28 -0.94 3.14
C VAL A 44 -5.71 -0.50 3.41
N GLN A 45 -5.87 0.68 4.00
CA GLN A 45 -7.20 1.23 4.29
C GLN A 45 -8.01 1.46 3.02
N GLN A 46 -7.42 2.07 1.98
CA GLN A 46 -8.13 2.32 0.72
C GLN A 46 -8.37 1.04 -0.07
N TYR A 47 -7.41 0.13 -0.12
CA TYR A 47 -7.57 -1.17 -0.78
C TYR A 47 -8.74 -1.96 -0.19
N GLY A 48 -8.90 -1.94 1.13
CA GLY A 48 -10.06 -2.54 1.82
C GLY A 48 -11.41 -1.90 1.50
N ARG A 49 -11.45 -0.65 1.02
CA ARG A 49 -12.68 0.07 0.62
C ARG A 49 -13.05 -0.15 -0.84
N VAL A 50 -12.07 -0.42 -1.69
CA VAL A 50 -12.26 -0.69 -3.11
C VAL A 50 -12.66 -2.17 -3.25
N LEU A 51 -13.93 -2.50 -3.48
CA LEU A 51 -14.42 -3.90 -3.48
C LEU A 51 -14.80 -4.45 -4.87
N ASP A 52 -15.20 -3.59 -5.81
CA ASP A 52 -15.77 -4.00 -7.11
C ASP A 52 -14.76 -4.02 -8.26
N TYR A 53 -13.81 -4.96 -8.23
CA TYR A 53 -12.81 -5.11 -9.29
C TYR A 53 -12.60 -6.58 -9.65
N ARG A 54 -12.46 -6.85 -10.95
CA ARG A 54 -12.19 -8.21 -11.48
C ARG A 54 -10.71 -8.58 -11.41
N ASP A 55 -9.84 -7.59 -11.41
CA ASP A 55 -8.39 -7.73 -11.36
C ASP A 55 -7.83 -7.00 -10.12
N ASN A 56 -6.93 -7.67 -9.40
CA ASN A 56 -6.25 -7.10 -8.24
C ASN A 56 -5.31 -5.95 -8.64
N ALA A 57 -4.76 -5.96 -9.86
CA ALA A 57 -3.93 -4.87 -10.36
C ALA A 57 -4.76 -3.59 -10.56
N ASP A 58 -5.92 -3.68 -11.23
CA ASP A 58 -6.85 -2.55 -11.41
C ASP A 58 -7.37 -2.03 -10.05
N ARG A 59 -7.68 -2.95 -9.14
CA ARG A 59 -8.08 -2.62 -7.76
C ARG A 59 -6.98 -1.84 -7.03
N THR A 60 -5.73 -2.27 -7.20
CA THR A 60 -4.55 -1.65 -6.60
C THR A 60 -4.34 -0.26 -7.15
N ALA A 61 -4.40 -0.09 -8.47
CA ALA A 61 -4.32 1.21 -9.11
C ALA A 61 -5.38 2.18 -8.55
N LYS A 62 -6.63 1.71 -8.40
CA LYS A 62 -7.68 2.56 -7.81
C LYS A 62 -7.44 2.89 -6.33
N ALA A 63 -6.99 1.92 -5.55
CA ALA A 63 -6.65 2.14 -4.16
C ALA A 63 -5.52 3.16 -3.99
N ILE A 64 -4.54 3.16 -4.90
CA ILE A 64 -3.45 4.14 -4.95
C ILE A 64 -4.00 5.54 -5.24
N GLU A 65 -4.86 5.72 -6.25
CA GLU A 65 -5.48 7.03 -6.53
C GLU A 65 -6.16 7.62 -5.27
N PHE A 66 -6.97 6.83 -4.57
CA PHE A 66 -7.62 7.27 -3.33
C PHE A 66 -6.63 7.46 -2.17
N ALA A 67 -5.54 6.69 -2.15
CA ALA A 67 -4.50 6.84 -1.13
C ALA A 67 -3.75 8.16 -1.31
N GLU A 68 -3.43 8.56 -2.54
CA GLU A 68 -2.83 9.87 -2.84
C GLU A 68 -3.74 11.03 -2.41
N GLU A 69 -5.05 10.94 -2.66
CA GLU A 69 -6.00 11.94 -2.16
C GLU A 69 -6.05 11.99 -0.64
N THR A 70 -6.01 10.83 0.02
CA THR A 70 -6.03 10.72 1.49
C THR A 70 -4.75 11.27 2.11
N LEU A 71 -3.59 11.07 1.47
CA LEU A 71 -2.29 11.55 1.95
C LEU A 71 -2.23 13.07 2.01
N LYS A 72 -2.94 13.79 1.13
CA LYS A 72 -3.05 15.26 1.17
C LYS A 72 -3.63 15.79 2.50
N LEU A 73 -4.43 14.99 3.19
CA LEU A 73 -4.98 15.35 4.51
C LEU A 73 -3.90 15.38 5.61
N PHE A 74 -2.75 14.74 5.38
CA PHE A 74 -1.62 14.70 6.30
C PHE A 74 -0.56 15.75 5.95
N GLU A 75 -0.49 16.19 4.69
CA GLU A 75 0.40 17.26 4.26
C GLU A 75 -0.03 18.61 4.85
N SER A 76 -1.34 18.90 4.91
CA SER A 76 -1.85 20.12 5.57
C SER A 76 -1.70 20.11 7.09
N ALA A 77 -1.36 18.96 7.70
CA ALA A 77 -1.09 18.84 9.13
C ALA A 77 0.38 19.10 9.49
N THR A 78 1.25 19.41 8.51
CA THR A 78 2.69 19.68 8.72
C THR A 78 2.98 21.19 8.87
N GLU A 79 1.96 22.01 9.15
CA GLU A 79 2.13 23.40 9.58
C GLU A 79 2.12 23.48 11.12
N GLU A 80 3.23 23.07 11.76
CA GLU A 80 3.58 23.47 13.14
C GLU A 80 5.08 23.74 13.27
#